data_AF-A0A8X8XPD7-F1
#
_entry.id   AF-A0A8X8XPD7-F1
#
_cell.length_a   1.000
_cell.length_b   1.000
_cell.length_c   1.000
_cell.angle_alpha   90.00
_cell.angle_beta   90.00
_cell.angle_gamma   90.00
#
_symmetry.space_group_name_H-M   'P 1'
#
loop_
_entity.id
_entity.type
_entity.pdbx_description
1 polymer ?
#
loop_
_entity_poly.entity_id
_entity_poly.type
_entity_poly.pdbx_seq_one_letter_code
_entity_poly.pdbx_strand_id
1 'polypeptide(L)'
;MNTSTTFIWRTFRQNSAADRKNLQKVSLFIEYMDGVAYATGNQIHWNGNGQAPAGLTEGIADYVRLKAGYAPSHWVKPGQGDRWDQGSLCIFLIPVSLLLSCLVQHIHATQYVVTNTVPNTPGGQLFDTEIGVDFTLSIMPAINNFIYRVFEESCPEDRRDVPVLNVYISEFPGYAYKTGDNINISASAMYNMYQPRSVSKWMFISVLIHEMTHVFQWHGNFGAPGGLTEGTADYVKVKSGYYRQAYYTKPGAGQKWDEGYGVTARFLEYCDSLLPGFTVKLNKKMRYQYNNAYRVELLGKPVEELWGEYKAKYGNQP
;
A
#
# COMPACT_ATOMS: atom_id res chain seq x y z
N MET A 1 1.65 12.60 22.90
CA MET A 1 3.10 12.90 22.85
C MET A 1 3.53 13.47 24.21
N ASN A 2 4.63 13.08 24.87
CA ASN A 2 5.60 12.01 24.61
C ASN A 2 6.35 11.60 25.89
N THR A 3 6.26 10.34 26.31
CA THR A 3 7.16 9.76 27.33
C THR A 3 8.60 9.68 26.81
N SER A 4 8.78 9.25 25.55
CA SER A 4 10.09 9.09 24.91
C SER A 4 10.85 10.41 24.73
N THR A 5 10.19 11.49 24.32
CA THR A 5 10.83 12.82 24.20
C THR A 5 11.22 13.39 25.56
N THR A 6 10.38 13.23 26.59
CA THR A 6 10.73 13.64 27.96
C THR A 6 11.93 12.84 28.50
N PHE A 7 12.05 11.56 28.16
CA PHE A 7 13.23 10.76 28.45
C PHE A 7 14.48 11.31 27.75
N ILE A 8 14.42 11.57 26.44
CA ILE A 8 15.54 12.14 25.67
C ILE A 8 16.00 13.49 26.25
N TRP A 9 15.08 14.41 26.54
CA TRP A 9 15.41 15.71 27.14
C TRP A 9 16.13 15.57 28.49
N ARG A 10 15.73 14.61 29.33
CA ARG A 10 16.39 14.33 30.62
C ARG A 10 17.80 13.76 30.41
N THR A 11 17.95 12.78 29.51
CA THR A 11 19.23 12.14 29.19
C THR A 11 20.27 13.15 28.70
N PHE A 12 19.87 14.08 27.82
CA PHE A 12 20.75 15.12 27.27
C PHE A 12 20.68 16.46 28.03
N ARG A 13 20.05 16.51 29.21
CA ARG A 13 19.91 17.70 30.07
C ARG A 13 19.32 18.95 29.38
N GLN A 14 18.43 18.77 28.40
CA GLN A 14 17.73 19.84 27.68
C GLN A 14 16.55 20.39 28.51
N ASN A 15 16.91 21.07 29.60
CA ASN A 15 16.00 21.38 30.71
C ASN A 15 14.97 22.47 30.38
N SER A 16 15.34 23.44 29.53
CA SER A 16 14.47 24.53 29.06
C SER A 16 14.00 24.32 27.62
N ALA A 17 13.06 25.16 27.15
CA ALA A 17 12.67 25.18 25.75
C ALA A 17 13.78 25.71 24.82
N ALA A 18 14.69 26.56 25.33
CA ALA A 18 15.81 27.12 24.58
C ALA A 18 16.91 26.08 24.30
N ASP A 19 17.04 25.06 25.14
CA ASP A 19 18.03 23.98 24.97
C ASP A 19 17.64 22.95 23.88
N ARG A 20 16.45 23.09 23.29
CA ARG A 20 15.81 22.10 22.42
C ARG A 20 15.80 22.60 20.98
N LYS A 21 16.12 21.71 20.03
CA LYS A 21 15.91 22.01 18.60
C LYS A 21 14.42 22.22 18.35
N ASN A 22 14.06 23.35 17.73
CA ASN A 22 12.68 23.66 17.33
C ASN A 22 12.27 22.80 16.12
N LEU A 23 11.81 21.58 16.38
CA LEU A 23 11.40 20.62 15.35
C LEU A 23 9.89 20.41 15.42
N GLN A 24 9.17 20.94 14.44
CA GLN A 24 7.71 20.79 14.34
C GLN A 24 7.28 19.39 13.86
N LYS A 25 8.16 18.67 13.14
CA LYS A 25 7.90 17.34 12.60
C LYS A 25 9.17 16.51 12.59
N VAL A 26 9.04 15.22 12.94
CA VAL A 26 9.99 14.15 12.64
C VAL A 26 9.25 13.15 11.78
N SER A 27 9.87 12.68 10.69
CA SER A 27 9.30 11.68 9.79
C SER A 27 9.96 10.32 10.03
N LEU A 28 9.18 9.25 10.01
CA LEU A 28 9.68 7.87 9.98
C LEU A 28 9.37 7.28 8.60
N PHE A 29 10.39 6.72 7.96
CA PHE A 29 10.30 5.96 6.72
C PHE A 29 10.62 4.50 7.01
N ILE A 30 9.82 3.59 6.47
CA ILE A 30 10.12 2.16 6.46
C ILE A 30 10.45 1.82 5.01
N GLU A 31 11.70 1.47 4.75
CA GLU A 31 12.24 1.28 3.41
C GLU A 31 13.19 0.07 3.37
N TYR A 32 13.55 -0.37 2.17
CA TYR A 32 14.53 -1.43 1.97
C TYR A 32 15.93 -0.81 1.90
N MET A 33 16.82 -1.17 2.83
CA MET A 33 18.17 -0.65 2.95
C MET A 33 19.12 -1.73 3.50
N ASP A 34 20.42 -1.51 3.39
CA ASP A 34 21.41 -2.24 4.19
C ASP A 34 21.51 -1.65 5.61
N GLY A 35 21.59 -2.52 6.62
CA GLY A 35 21.61 -2.13 8.04
C GLY A 35 20.23 -2.16 8.72
N VAL A 36 20.15 -1.66 9.95
CA VAL A 36 18.93 -1.71 10.79
C VAL A 36 18.11 -0.42 10.66
N ALA A 37 18.77 0.73 10.82
CA ALA A 37 18.17 2.06 10.67
C ALA A 37 19.26 3.13 10.53
N TYR A 38 18.90 4.28 9.96
CA TYR A 38 19.70 5.50 9.99
C TYR A 38 18.82 6.74 10.22
N ALA A 39 19.44 7.89 10.48
CA ALA A 39 18.73 9.17 10.58
C ALA A 39 19.45 10.25 9.76
N THR A 40 18.68 11.06 9.04
CA THR A 40 19.18 12.19 8.26
C THR A 40 18.26 13.40 8.42
N GLY A 41 18.82 14.55 8.81
CA GLY A 41 18.03 15.73 9.18
C GLY A 41 16.98 15.43 10.27
N ASN A 42 15.70 15.55 9.91
CA ASN A 42 14.55 15.24 10.77
C ASN A 42 13.84 13.93 10.36
N GLN A 43 14.54 13.06 9.63
CA GLN A 43 14.01 11.81 9.09
C GLN A 43 14.72 10.64 9.77
N ILE A 44 13.94 9.63 10.15
CA ILE A 44 14.41 8.33 10.62
C ILE A 44 14.02 7.33 9.54
N HIS A 45 14.95 6.50 9.11
CA HIS A 45 14.73 5.47 8.11
C HIS A 45 15.00 4.12 8.76
N TRP A 46 14.05 3.19 8.67
CA TRP A 46 14.10 1.87 9.29
C TRP A 46 14.02 0.78 8.22
N ASN A 47 14.84 -0.27 8.35
CA ASN A 47 14.82 -1.41 7.44
C ASN A 47 13.60 -2.30 7.70
N GLY A 48 12.65 -2.32 6.76
CA GLY A 48 11.42 -3.09 6.88
C GLY A 48 11.59 -4.62 6.83
N ASN A 49 12.77 -5.15 6.48
CA ASN A 49 12.98 -6.57 6.16
C ASN A 49 13.90 -7.33 7.16
N GLY A 50 14.38 -6.66 8.22
CA GLY A 50 15.36 -7.24 9.15
C GLY A 50 14.76 -8.13 10.24
N GLN A 51 15.19 -9.40 10.32
CA GLN A 51 15.09 -10.16 11.57
C GLN A 51 16.12 -9.62 12.57
N ALA A 52 15.73 -9.43 13.82
CA ALA A 52 16.65 -9.03 14.88
C ALA A 52 17.73 -10.14 15.11
N PRO A 53 19.03 -9.79 15.20
CA PRO A 53 20.07 -10.77 15.49
C PRO A 53 19.78 -11.55 16.78
N ALA A 54 20.18 -12.83 16.86
CA ALA A 54 19.93 -13.65 18.06
C ALA A 54 20.67 -13.12 19.30
N GLY A 55 21.92 -12.68 19.10
CA GLY A 55 22.72 -11.94 20.10
C GLY A 55 22.21 -10.53 20.38
N LEU A 56 21.15 -10.08 19.69
CA LEU A 56 20.21 -9.14 20.28
C LEU A 56 19.45 -9.93 21.36
N THR A 57 18.22 -10.44 21.14
CA THR A 57 17.23 -10.96 22.11
C THR A 57 17.65 -11.19 23.58
N GLU A 58 18.65 -12.02 23.86
CA GLU A 58 19.11 -12.41 25.22
C GLU A 58 19.46 -11.22 26.14
N GLY A 59 20.01 -10.13 25.62
CA GLY A 59 20.39 -8.96 26.45
C GLY A 59 19.24 -8.28 27.19
N ILE A 60 18.01 -8.38 26.68
CA ILE A 60 16.82 -7.86 27.36
C ILE A 60 16.69 -8.55 28.71
N ALA A 61 16.86 -9.88 28.72
CA ALA A 61 16.71 -10.68 29.92
C ALA A 61 17.74 -10.28 30.99
N ASP A 62 18.99 -10.00 30.59
CA ASP A 62 20.07 -9.76 31.55
C ASP A 62 20.05 -8.34 32.15
N TYR A 63 19.78 -7.30 31.36
CA TYR A 63 19.58 -5.96 31.95
C TYR A 63 18.35 -5.91 32.86
N VAL A 64 17.27 -6.62 32.52
CA VAL A 64 16.06 -6.69 33.35
C VAL A 64 16.37 -7.39 34.68
N ARG A 65 17.11 -8.51 34.67
CA ARG A 65 17.62 -9.18 35.88
C ARG A 65 18.51 -8.23 36.71
N LEU A 66 19.43 -7.48 36.08
CA LEU A 66 20.29 -6.50 36.77
C LEU A 66 19.47 -5.43 37.49
N LYS A 67 18.50 -4.82 36.81
CA LYS A 67 17.69 -3.72 37.36
C LYS A 67 16.63 -4.19 38.37
N ALA A 68 16.22 -5.46 38.31
CA ALA A 68 15.35 -6.08 39.30
C ALA A 68 16.10 -6.67 40.52
N GLY A 69 17.44 -6.59 40.56
CA GLY A 69 18.24 -7.09 41.68
C GLY A 69 18.54 -8.60 41.67
N TYR A 70 18.21 -9.30 40.58
CA TYR A 70 18.40 -10.74 40.40
C TYR A 70 19.67 -11.09 39.59
N ALA A 71 20.70 -10.25 39.65
CA ALA A 71 21.96 -10.52 38.95
C ALA A 71 22.74 -11.67 39.62
N PRO A 72 23.08 -12.75 38.90
CA PRO A 72 23.99 -13.78 39.39
C PRO A 72 25.37 -13.20 39.75
N SER A 73 25.98 -13.73 40.81
CA SER A 73 27.26 -13.26 41.35
C SER A 73 28.47 -13.47 40.41
N HIS A 74 28.32 -14.25 39.34
CA HIS A 74 29.37 -14.57 38.38
C HIS A 74 29.37 -13.67 37.13
N TRP A 75 28.53 -12.63 37.08
CA TRP A 75 28.51 -11.71 35.94
C TRP A 75 29.74 -10.80 35.85
N VAL A 76 30.22 -10.60 34.62
CA VAL A 76 31.32 -9.67 34.33
C VAL A 76 30.97 -8.23 34.69
N LYS A 77 31.95 -7.51 35.21
CA LYS A 77 31.80 -6.12 35.66
C LYS A 77 31.81 -5.17 34.45
N PRO A 78 31.19 -3.96 34.56
CA PRO A 78 31.21 -2.98 33.49
C PRO A 78 32.63 -2.69 32.98
N GLY A 79 32.84 -2.81 31.67
CA GLY A 79 34.14 -2.55 31.01
C GLY A 79 35.03 -3.78 30.78
N GLN A 80 34.54 -5.01 30.94
CA GLN A 80 35.28 -6.22 30.57
C GLN A 80 34.62 -6.98 29.40
N GLY A 81 35.15 -6.76 28.20
CA GLY A 81 34.77 -7.43 26.95
C GLY A 81 35.45 -6.76 25.75
N ASP A 82 35.99 -7.55 24.81
CA ASP A 82 36.85 -7.04 23.72
C ASP A 82 36.06 -6.54 22.50
N ARG A 83 34.77 -6.88 22.40
CA ARG A 83 33.85 -6.37 21.38
C ARG A 83 32.43 -6.18 21.93
N TRP A 84 31.67 -5.27 21.34
CA TRP A 84 30.31 -4.92 21.75
C TRP A 84 29.26 -5.99 21.40
N ASP A 85 29.61 -6.97 20.56
CA ASP A 85 28.78 -8.11 20.12
C ASP A 85 29.13 -9.41 20.86
N GLN A 86 30.15 -9.41 21.74
CA GLN A 86 30.55 -10.58 22.52
C GLN A 86 29.73 -10.68 23.81
N GLY A 87 28.56 -11.27 23.65
CA GLY A 87 27.59 -11.51 24.70
C GLY A 87 26.21 -11.17 24.16
N SER A 88 25.31 -12.13 24.25
CA SER A 88 23.89 -12.01 24.59
C SER A 88 23.41 -10.58 24.95
N LEU A 89 23.34 -9.65 23.98
CA LEU A 89 23.14 -8.22 24.25
C LEU A 89 22.27 -7.47 23.24
N CYS A 90 20.98 -7.75 23.33
CA CYS A 90 19.91 -6.85 22.97
C CYS A 90 19.98 -5.51 23.70
N ILE A 91 19.10 -4.57 23.33
CA ILE A 91 17.79 -4.40 24.00
C ILE A 91 16.81 -3.72 23.04
N PHE A 92 15.74 -4.43 22.68
CA PHE A 92 14.45 -3.79 22.43
C PHE A 92 13.74 -3.57 23.78
N LEU A 93 13.63 -2.30 24.20
CA LEU A 93 12.70 -1.91 25.25
C LEU A 93 11.31 -1.85 24.64
N ILE A 94 10.53 -2.91 24.86
CA ILE A 94 9.10 -2.92 24.53
C ILE A 94 8.33 -3.15 25.85
N PRO A 95 7.62 -2.14 26.38
CA PRO A 95 6.84 -2.28 27.61
C PRO A 95 5.58 -3.13 27.38
N VAL A 96 5.04 -3.72 28.46
CA VAL A 96 3.89 -4.64 28.45
C VAL A 96 2.63 -4.07 27.78
N SER A 97 2.52 -2.74 27.66
CA SER A 97 1.48 -2.07 26.84
C SER A 97 1.49 -2.49 25.37
N LEU A 98 2.63 -2.95 24.83
CA LEU A 98 2.77 -3.38 23.44
C LEU A 98 2.32 -4.83 23.21
N LEU A 99 2.39 -5.69 24.23
CA LEU A 99 1.73 -7.01 24.21
C LEU A 99 0.20 -6.85 24.20
N LEU A 100 -0.32 -5.81 24.85
CA LEU A 100 -1.74 -5.42 24.74
C LEU A 100 -2.06 -4.78 23.38
N SER A 101 -1.17 -3.98 22.76
CA SER A 101 -1.40 -3.48 21.39
C SER A 101 -1.27 -4.56 20.31
N CYS A 102 -0.67 -5.72 20.60
CA CYS A 102 -0.76 -6.91 19.73
C CYS A 102 -2.12 -7.63 19.84
N LEU A 103 -2.93 -7.33 20.87
CA LEU A 103 -4.29 -7.86 21.05
C LEU A 103 -5.38 -6.85 20.68
N VAL A 104 -5.08 -5.55 20.72
CA VAL A 104 -5.89 -4.55 20.04
C VAL A 104 -5.55 -4.62 18.56
N GLN A 105 -6.34 -5.38 17.78
CA GLN A 105 -6.50 -5.10 16.36
C GLN A 105 -6.97 -3.65 16.23
N HIS A 106 -6.03 -2.74 16.06
CA HIS A 106 -6.30 -1.33 15.82
C HIS A 106 -6.84 -1.20 14.41
N ILE A 107 -8.15 -1.44 14.26
CA ILE A 107 -8.94 -1.13 13.06
C ILE A 107 -9.05 0.40 12.97
N HIS A 108 -7.91 1.05 12.70
CA HIS A 108 -7.88 2.44 12.32
C HIS A 108 -8.37 2.51 10.88
N ALA A 109 -9.46 3.24 10.65
CA ALA A 109 -9.89 3.58 9.31
C ALA A 109 -8.74 4.29 8.59
N THR A 110 -8.45 3.88 7.36
CA THR A 110 -7.38 4.46 6.53
C THR A 110 -7.44 5.98 6.56
N GLN A 111 -6.36 6.62 7.00
CA GLN A 111 -6.23 8.06 6.93
C GLN A 111 -5.93 8.45 5.48
N TYR A 112 -6.76 9.31 4.90
CA TYR A 112 -6.53 9.84 3.55
C TYR A 112 -5.81 11.18 3.62
N VAL A 113 -4.81 11.35 2.76
CA VAL A 113 -4.05 12.59 2.60
C VAL A 113 -3.99 12.91 1.12
N VAL A 114 -4.25 14.16 0.74
CA VAL A 114 -4.17 14.62 -0.64
C VAL A 114 -3.25 15.84 -0.68
N THR A 115 -2.37 15.91 -1.68
CA THR A 115 -1.41 17.01 -1.79
C THR A 115 -1.15 17.36 -3.25
N ASN A 116 -1.42 18.60 -3.62
CA ASN A 116 -0.94 19.14 -4.89
C ASN A 116 0.52 19.60 -4.71
N THR A 117 1.46 18.86 -5.30
CA THR A 117 2.90 19.17 -5.19
C THR A 117 3.36 20.17 -6.24
N VAL A 118 2.52 20.44 -7.26
CA VAL A 118 2.84 21.25 -8.44
C VAL A 118 1.77 22.32 -8.75
N PRO A 119 1.27 23.10 -7.77
CA PRO A 119 0.13 24.03 -7.95
C PRO A 119 0.37 25.16 -8.97
N ASN A 120 1.62 25.39 -9.38
CA ASN A 120 1.98 26.39 -10.37
C ASN A 120 2.01 25.86 -11.82
N THR A 121 1.78 24.57 -12.07
CA THR A 121 1.63 24.03 -13.43
C THR A 121 0.18 24.15 -13.90
N PRO A 122 -0.10 24.19 -15.23
CA PRO A 122 -1.47 24.23 -15.73
C PRO A 122 -2.33 23.05 -15.23
N GLY A 123 -1.70 21.89 -15.00
CA GLY A 123 -2.34 20.72 -14.40
C GLY A 123 -2.61 20.87 -12.91
N GLY A 124 -1.65 21.37 -12.12
CA GLY A 124 -1.86 21.66 -10.70
C GLY A 124 -2.96 22.70 -10.50
N GLN A 125 -2.98 23.75 -11.32
CA GLN A 125 -4.05 24.76 -11.30
C GLN A 125 -5.41 24.16 -11.64
N LEU A 126 -5.49 23.31 -12.68
CA LEU A 126 -6.73 22.59 -13.01
C LEU A 126 -7.22 21.74 -11.84
N PHE A 127 -6.31 21.02 -11.15
CA PHE A 127 -6.70 20.26 -9.96
C PHE A 127 -7.35 21.17 -8.92
N ASP A 128 -6.70 22.26 -8.56
CA ASP A 128 -7.18 23.17 -7.52
C ASP A 128 -8.51 23.84 -7.90
N THR A 129 -8.75 24.16 -9.18
CA THR A 129 -9.98 24.83 -9.63
C THR A 129 -11.15 23.90 -9.97
N GLU A 130 -10.89 22.76 -10.64
CA GLU A 130 -11.94 21.89 -11.20
C GLU A 130 -12.21 20.64 -10.34
N ILE A 131 -11.25 20.21 -9.52
CA ILE A 131 -11.33 18.94 -8.78
C ILE A 131 -11.33 19.23 -7.28
N GLY A 132 -10.17 19.62 -6.73
CA GLY A 132 -9.96 20.06 -5.36
C GLY A 132 -9.55 18.95 -4.38
N VAL A 133 -8.77 19.36 -3.36
CA VAL A 133 -8.37 18.51 -2.22
C VAL A 133 -9.60 17.98 -1.48
N ASP A 134 -10.53 18.86 -1.09
CA ASP A 134 -11.70 18.49 -0.29
C ASP A 134 -12.62 17.50 -1.02
N PHE A 135 -12.83 17.71 -2.31
CA PHE A 135 -13.56 16.77 -3.16
C PHE A 135 -12.87 15.40 -3.17
N THR A 136 -11.55 15.37 -3.42
CA THR A 136 -10.76 14.14 -3.42
C THR A 136 -10.88 13.40 -2.08
N LEU A 137 -10.70 14.10 -0.96
CA LEU A 137 -10.85 13.54 0.39
C LEU A 137 -12.26 13.00 0.65
N SER A 138 -13.31 13.62 0.12
CA SER A 138 -14.69 13.14 0.27
C SER A 138 -15.03 11.89 -0.53
N ILE A 139 -14.38 11.66 -1.70
CA ILE A 139 -14.63 10.47 -2.53
C ILE A 139 -13.77 9.26 -2.15
N MET A 140 -12.56 9.45 -1.61
CA MET A 140 -11.65 8.34 -1.28
C MET A 140 -12.26 7.28 -0.32
N PRO A 141 -12.95 7.64 0.79
CA PRO A 141 -13.63 6.66 1.63
C PRO A 141 -14.72 5.89 0.89
N ALA A 142 -15.44 6.54 -0.03
CA ALA A 142 -16.50 5.91 -0.81
C ALA A 142 -15.94 4.93 -1.85
N ILE A 143 -14.82 5.28 -2.49
CA ILE A 143 -14.08 4.41 -3.41
C ILE A 143 -13.51 3.20 -2.67
N ASN A 144 -12.87 3.39 -1.51
CA ASN A 144 -12.33 2.28 -0.72
C ASN A 144 -13.44 1.29 -0.30
N ASN A 145 -14.54 1.81 0.26
CA ASN A 145 -15.71 0.97 0.58
C ASN A 145 -16.35 0.31 -0.64
N PHE A 146 -16.25 0.89 -1.83
CA PHE A 146 -16.68 0.25 -3.07
C PHE A 146 -15.75 -0.91 -3.46
N ILE A 147 -14.43 -0.73 -3.37
CA ILE A 147 -13.44 -1.80 -3.66
C ILE A 147 -13.66 -2.99 -2.71
N TYR A 148 -13.81 -2.75 -1.40
CA TYR A 148 -14.12 -3.81 -0.43
C TYR A 148 -15.43 -4.54 -0.74
N ARG A 149 -16.46 -3.86 -1.27
CA ARG A 149 -17.70 -4.52 -1.73
C ARG A 149 -17.47 -5.35 -2.99
N VAL A 150 -16.69 -4.87 -3.95
CA VAL A 150 -16.39 -5.62 -5.19
C VAL A 150 -15.57 -6.88 -4.88
N PHE A 151 -14.59 -6.81 -3.97
CA PHE A 151 -13.81 -7.98 -3.55
C PHE A 151 -14.44 -8.79 -2.42
N GLU A 152 -15.67 -8.49 -1.98
CA GLU A 152 -16.33 -9.18 -0.87
C GLU A 152 -15.45 -9.27 0.40
N GLU A 153 -14.69 -8.21 0.70
CA GLU A 153 -13.81 -8.08 1.87
C GLU A 153 -14.57 -7.29 2.96
N SER A 154 -15.67 -7.87 3.45
CA SER A 154 -16.52 -7.27 4.50
C SER A 154 -15.86 -7.30 5.88
N CYS A 155 -15.03 -8.30 6.15
CA CYS A 155 -14.27 -8.45 7.40
C CYS A 155 -12.93 -7.71 7.33
N PRO A 156 -12.49 -6.98 8.38
CA PRO A 156 -11.17 -6.34 8.44
C PRO A 156 -10.01 -7.32 8.20
N GLU A 157 -10.16 -8.57 8.63
CA GLU A 157 -9.14 -9.63 8.53
C GLU A 157 -8.86 -10.06 7.08
N ASP A 158 -9.80 -9.81 6.16
CA ASP A 158 -9.65 -10.13 4.73
C ASP A 158 -9.02 -9.00 3.92
N ARG A 159 -8.92 -7.79 4.51
CA ARG A 159 -8.41 -6.60 3.84
C ARG A 159 -6.90 -6.51 3.96
N ARG A 160 -6.29 -5.79 3.01
CA ARG A 160 -4.93 -5.28 3.18
C ARG A 160 -4.94 -4.13 4.18
N ASP A 161 -4.03 -4.17 5.16
CA ASP A 161 -3.80 -3.05 6.08
C ASP A 161 -3.15 -1.88 5.34
N VAL A 162 -3.78 -0.72 5.44
CA VAL A 162 -3.39 0.54 4.79
C VAL A 162 -3.72 1.67 5.78
N PRO A 163 -2.79 1.99 6.72
CA PRO A 163 -3.07 2.98 7.77
C PRO A 163 -3.13 4.41 7.22
N VAL A 164 -2.36 4.72 6.18
CA VAL A 164 -2.36 6.01 5.49
C VAL A 164 -2.32 5.77 3.98
N LEU A 165 -3.23 6.40 3.24
CA LEU A 165 -3.22 6.44 1.78
C LEU A 165 -3.03 7.89 1.32
N ASN A 166 -1.90 8.15 0.65
CA ASN A 166 -1.58 9.46 0.11
C ASN A 166 -1.93 9.54 -1.39
N VAL A 167 -2.52 10.64 -1.84
CA VAL A 167 -2.69 10.99 -3.25
C VAL A 167 -1.93 12.28 -3.53
N TYR A 168 -0.97 12.19 -4.45
CA TYR A 168 -0.18 13.32 -4.91
C TYR A 168 -0.58 13.72 -6.33
N ILE A 169 -0.80 15.01 -6.55
CA ILE A 169 -0.74 15.59 -7.89
C ILE A 169 0.71 16.00 -8.11
N SER A 170 1.33 15.41 -9.13
CA SER A 170 2.77 15.45 -9.37
C SER A 170 3.05 15.62 -10.86
N GLU A 171 4.26 16.01 -11.24
CA GLU A 171 4.66 16.10 -12.65
C GLU A 171 5.57 14.93 -13.03
N PHE A 172 5.14 14.10 -13.98
CA PHE A 172 5.89 12.94 -14.48
C PHE A 172 5.28 12.43 -15.82
N PRO A 173 6.06 11.71 -16.66
CA PRO A 173 5.55 11.07 -17.86
C PRO A 173 4.59 9.91 -17.53
N GLY A 174 3.42 9.90 -18.17
CA GLY A 174 2.38 8.89 -17.93
C GLY A 174 1.12 9.49 -17.30
N TYR A 175 0.18 8.64 -16.88
CA TYR A 175 -1.15 9.06 -16.40
C TYR A 175 -1.22 9.09 -14.88
N ALA A 176 -0.95 7.94 -14.26
CA ALA A 176 -0.89 7.75 -12.82
C ALA A 176 0.02 6.55 -12.51
N TYR A 177 0.43 6.41 -11.26
CA TYR A 177 1.04 5.18 -10.73
C TYR A 177 0.91 5.11 -9.20
N LYS A 178 1.09 3.90 -8.68
CA LYS A 178 1.08 3.58 -7.25
C LYS A 178 2.47 3.16 -6.77
N THR A 179 2.90 3.59 -5.58
CA THR A 179 4.15 3.16 -4.93
C THR A 179 3.96 3.08 -3.43
N GLY A 180 4.15 1.88 -2.84
CA GLY A 180 3.75 1.64 -1.46
C GLY A 180 2.24 1.85 -1.29
N ASP A 181 1.85 2.71 -0.37
CA ASP A 181 0.46 3.16 -0.15
C ASP A 181 0.24 4.61 -0.65
N ASN A 182 0.98 4.99 -1.68
CA ASN A 182 0.93 6.32 -2.29
C ASN A 182 0.49 6.20 -3.74
N ILE A 183 -0.40 7.08 -4.16
CA ILE A 183 -0.85 7.26 -5.54
C ILE A 183 -0.29 8.59 -6.05
N ASN A 184 0.26 8.60 -7.25
CA ASN A 184 0.67 9.80 -7.96
C ASN A 184 -0.18 9.94 -9.24
N ILE A 185 -0.76 11.10 -9.47
CA ILE A 185 -1.54 11.43 -10.67
C ILE A 185 -0.83 12.57 -11.41
N SER A 186 -0.61 12.39 -12.72
CA SER A 186 0.16 13.32 -13.53
C SER A 186 -0.63 14.60 -13.83
N ALA A 187 -0.10 15.73 -13.39
CA ALA A 187 -0.67 17.05 -13.62
C ALA A 187 -0.78 17.37 -15.12
N SER A 188 0.29 17.16 -15.89
CA SER A 188 0.29 17.43 -17.34
C SER A 188 -0.67 16.51 -18.10
N ALA A 189 -0.75 15.22 -17.76
CA ALA A 189 -1.68 14.30 -18.40
C ALA A 189 -3.14 14.68 -18.13
N MET A 190 -3.46 15.01 -16.87
CA MET A 190 -4.76 15.55 -16.49
C MET A 190 -5.10 16.83 -17.27
N TYR A 191 -4.17 17.78 -17.37
CA TYR A 191 -4.37 19.01 -18.16
C TYR A 191 -4.68 18.72 -19.63
N ASN A 192 -3.95 17.78 -20.24
CA ASN A 192 -4.09 17.48 -21.67
C ASN A 192 -5.34 16.64 -21.98
N MET A 193 -5.73 15.72 -21.10
CA MET A 193 -6.78 14.74 -21.38
C MET A 193 -8.16 15.08 -20.82
N TYR A 194 -8.25 15.85 -19.72
CA TYR A 194 -9.52 16.02 -19.00
C TYR A 194 -10.34 17.10 -19.70
N GLN A 195 -10.91 16.69 -20.84
CA GLN A 195 -11.61 17.55 -21.79
C GLN A 195 -12.96 16.93 -22.19
N PRO A 196 -14.04 17.75 -22.28
CA PRO A 196 -14.10 19.15 -21.83
C PRO A 196 -13.90 19.27 -20.31
N ARG A 197 -13.49 20.45 -19.80
CA ARG A 197 -13.19 20.63 -18.36
C ARG A 197 -14.32 20.22 -17.42
N SER A 198 -15.58 20.32 -17.86
CA SER A 198 -16.76 19.84 -17.12
C SER A 198 -16.75 18.35 -16.76
N VAL A 199 -15.94 17.50 -17.41
CA VAL A 199 -15.78 16.08 -17.04
C VAL A 199 -14.56 15.79 -16.17
N SER A 200 -13.81 16.82 -15.72
CA SER A 200 -12.56 16.64 -14.95
C SER A 200 -12.75 15.79 -13.69
N LYS A 201 -13.77 16.08 -12.89
CA LYS A 201 -14.10 15.26 -11.68
C LYS A 201 -14.43 13.81 -12.03
N TRP A 202 -15.17 13.57 -13.11
CA TRP A 202 -15.54 12.22 -13.53
C TRP A 202 -14.31 11.42 -14.01
N MET A 203 -13.42 12.06 -14.78
CA MET A 203 -12.17 11.43 -15.23
C MET A 203 -11.20 11.20 -14.08
N PHE A 204 -11.15 12.13 -13.13
CA PHE A 204 -10.38 11.97 -11.90
C PHE A 204 -10.87 10.79 -11.05
N ILE A 205 -12.19 10.65 -10.84
CA ILE A 205 -12.77 9.46 -10.17
C ILE A 205 -12.38 8.18 -10.93
N SER A 206 -12.47 8.16 -12.26
CA SER A 206 -12.12 7.01 -13.10
C SER A 206 -10.67 6.53 -12.88
N VAL A 207 -9.72 7.46 -12.86
CA VAL A 207 -8.30 7.17 -12.55
C VAL A 207 -8.10 6.80 -11.09
N LEU A 208 -8.74 7.51 -10.15
CA LEU A 208 -8.56 7.24 -8.72
C LEU A 208 -9.10 5.87 -8.31
N ILE A 209 -10.20 5.40 -8.91
CA ILE A 209 -10.70 4.03 -8.69
C ILE A 209 -9.69 2.98 -9.17
N HIS A 210 -9.03 3.21 -10.32
CA HIS A 210 -7.97 2.33 -10.83
C HIS A 210 -6.81 2.23 -9.83
N GLU A 211 -6.21 3.35 -9.48
CA GLU A 211 -5.03 3.41 -8.62
C GLU A 211 -5.33 2.99 -7.17
N MET A 212 -6.52 3.31 -6.63
CA MET A 212 -6.93 2.78 -5.33
C MET A 212 -7.16 1.28 -5.37
N THR A 213 -7.61 0.71 -6.49
CA THR A 213 -7.70 -0.76 -6.61
C THR A 213 -6.31 -1.39 -6.53
N HIS A 214 -5.27 -0.79 -7.14
CA HIS A 214 -3.88 -1.22 -6.95
C HIS A 214 -3.38 -1.17 -5.50
N VAL A 215 -3.93 -0.31 -4.65
CA VAL A 215 -3.61 -0.24 -3.21
C VAL A 215 -4.23 -1.39 -2.42
N PHE A 216 -5.46 -1.80 -2.75
CA PHE A 216 -6.23 -2.77 -1.96
C PHE A 216 -6.30 -4.19 -2.52
N GLN A 217 -6.14 -4.39 -3.84
CA GLN A 217 -6.14 -5.73 -4.43
C GLN A 217 -4.90 -6.54 -4.02
N TRP A 218 -5.03 -7.87 -4.09
CA TRP A 218 -3.94 -8.79 -3.79
C TRP A 218 -3.15 -9.14 -5.05
N HIS A 219 -1.84 -8.87 -5.02
CA HIS A 219 -0.94 -9.03 -6.19
C HIS A 219 -0.09 -10.31 -6.16
N GLY A 220 -0.45 -11.30 -5.33
CA GLY A 220 0.28 -12.57 -5.26
C GLY A 220 1.71 -12.43 -4.76
N ASN A 221 1.96 -11.56 -3.77
CA ASN A 221 3.30 -11.13 -3.36
C ASN A 221 4.18 -10.69 -4.56
N PHE A 222 3.61 -9.84 -5.42
CA PHE A 222 4.19 -9.37 -6.68
C PHE A 222 4.47 -10.46 -7.72
N GLY A 223 4.03 -11.71 -7.50
CA GLY A 223 4.10 -12.81 -8.47
C GLY A 223 2.98 -12.83 -9.51
N ALA A 224 1.93 -12.01 -9.37
CA ALA A 224 0.87 -11.91 -10.36
C ALA A 224 1.37 -11.22 -11.65
N PRO A 225 1.02 -11.70 -12.86
CA PRO A 225 1.41 -11.04 -14.11
C PRO A 225 0.90 -9.59 -14.15
N GLY A 226 1.74 -8.67 -14.65
CA GLY A 226 1.42 -7.23 -14.64
C GLY A 226 0.07 -6.89 -15.31
N GLY A 227 -0.27 -7.56 -16.42
CA GLY A 227 -1.56 -7.36 -17.06
C GLY A 227 -2.75 -7.98 -16.33
N LEU A 228 -2.54 -9.00 -15.48
CA LEU A 228 -3.58 -9.43 -14.53
C LEU A 228 -3.80 -8.33 -13.48
N THR A 229 -2.71 -7.77 -12.94
CA THR A 229 -2.75 -6.67 -11.98
C THR A 229 -3.48 -5.44 -12.53
N GLU A 230 -3.11 -4.94 -13.72
CA GLU A 230 -3.81 -3.82 -14.37
C GLU A 230 -5.25 -4.18 -14.78
N GLY A 231 -5.48 -5.42 -15.21
CA GLY A 231 -6.81 -5.89 -15.61
C GLY A 231 -7.80 -6.00 -14.46
N THR A 232 -7.33 -6.35 -13.26
CA THR A 232 -8.16 -6.36 -12.04
C THR A 232 -8.54 -4.93 -11.62
N ALA A 233 -7.62 -3.97 -11.74
CA ALA A 233 -7.92 -2.55 -11.51
C ALA A 233 -8.95 -2.00 -12.53
N ASP A 234 -8.79 -2.29 -13.83
CA ASP A 234 -9.77 -1.93 -14.87
C ASP A 234 -11.12 -2.64 -14.67
N TYR A 235 -11.13 -3.89 -14.19
CA TYR A 235 -12.36 -4.62 -13.85
C TYR A 235 -13.16 -3.90 -12.74
N VAL A 236 -12.50 -3.49 -11.65
CA VAL A 236 -13.17 -2.73 -10.56
C VAL A 236 -13.66 -1.38 -11.07
N LYS A 237 -12.87 -0.69 -11.90
CA LYS A 237 -13.28 0.55 -12.60
C LYS A 237 -14.53 0.33 -13.47
N VAL A 238 -14.63 -0.76 -14.23
CA VAL A 238 -15.83 -1.11 -15.01
C VAL A 238 -17.04 -1.35 -14.11
N LYS A 239 -16.89 -2.11 -13.01
CA LYS A 239 -17.98 -2.35 -12.04
C LYS A 239 -18.49 -1.06 -11.39
N SER A 240 -17.67 -0.01 -11.32
CA SER A 240 -18.05 1.29 -10.74
C SER A 240 -18.92 2.15 -11.67
N GLY A 241 -18.95 1.85 -12.97
CA GLY A 241 -19.57 2.72 -13.99
C GLY A 241 -18.73 3.94 -14.40
N TYR A 242 -17.63 4.26 -13.73
CA TYR A 242 -16.71 5.35 -14.10
C TYR A 242 -15.72 4.91 -15.19
N TYR A 243 -16.25 4.55 -16.36
CA TYR A 243 -15.46 4.26 -17.56
C TYR A 243 -16.19 4.75 -18.82
N ARG A 244 -15.45 5.13 -19.87
CA ARG A 244 -16.03 5.70 -21.10
C ARG A 244 -16.61 4.59 -21.99
N GLN A 245 -17.79 4.07 -21.66
CA GLN A 245 -18.38 2.88 -22.28
C GLN A 245 -18.31 2.85 -23.82
N ALA A 246 -18.58 3.96 -24.51
CA ALA A 246 -18.55 4.05 -25.98
C ALA A 246 -17.14 3.88 -26.61
N TYR A 247 -16.08 4.11 -25.84
CA TYR A 247 -14.68 4.04 -26.28
C TYR A 247 -13.89 2.95 -25.54
N TYR A 248 -14.54 2.20 -24.67
CA TYR A 248 -13.89 1.18 -23.86
C TYR A 248 -13.68 -0.11 -24.65
N THR A 249 -12.69 -0.90 -24.24
CA THR A 249 -12.32 -2.17 -24.87
C THR A 249 -13.54 -3.07 -25.07
N LYS A 250 -13.80 -3.46 -26.33
CA LYS A 250 -14.83 -4.44 -26.70
C LYS A 250 -14.46 -5.84 -26.16
N PRO A 251 -15.43 -6.70 -25.79
CA PRO A 251 -15.18 -8.12 -25.62
C PRO A 251 -14.52 -8.74 -26.86
N GLY A 252 -13.59 -9.67 -26.68
CA GLY A 252 -12.84 -10.31 -27.76
C GLY A 252 -11.63 -9.53 -28.26
N ALA A 253 -11.39 -8.30 -27.80
CA ALA A 253 -10.20 -7.51 -28.13
C ALA A 253 -8.91 -8.07 -27.49
N GLY A 254 -7.76 -7.54 -27.90
CA GLY A 254 -6.43 -7.95 -27.44
C GLY A 254 -5.93 -9.28 -28.04
N GLN A 255 -4.65 -9.57 -27.80
CA GLN A 255 -3.93 -10.73 -28.31
C GLN A 255 -3.67 -11.77 -27.21
N LYS A 256 -3.46 -11.35 -25.96
CA LYS A 256 -3.22 -12.23 -24.81
C LYS A 256 -4.09 -11.88 -23.60
N TRP A 257 -4.33 -12.87 -22.75
CA TRP A 257 -5.24 -12.74 -21.60
C TRP A 257 -4.72 -11.77 -20.51
N ASP A 258 -3.40 -11.56 -20.41
CA ASP A 258 -2.71 -10.67 -19.48
C ASP A 258 -2.08 -9.46 -20.21
N GLU A 259 -2.79 -8.89 -21.19
CA GLU A 259 -2.38 -7.65 -21.87
C GLU A 259 -2.55 -6.41 -20.99
N GLY A 260 -3.39 -6.48 -19.94
CA GLY A 260 -3.67 -5.38 -19.03
C GLY A 260 -4.98 -4.65 -19.34
N TYR A 261 -5.30 -3.69 -18.46
CA TYR A 261 -6.39 -2.75 -18.59
C TYR A 261 -7.71 -3.40 -19.08
N GLY A 262 -8.42 -2.74 -19.98
CA GLY A 262 -9.69 -3.21 -20.52
C GLY A 262 -9.64 -4.57 -21.23
N VAL A 263 -8.50 -5.01 -21.79
CA VAL A 263 -8.40 -6.34 -22.43
C VAL A 263 -8.56 -7.43 -21.37
N THR A 264 -7.72 -7.39 -20.34
CA THR A 264 -7.76 -8.39 -19.27
C THR A 264 -9.04 -8.23 -18.42
N ALA A 265 -9.55 -7.02 -18.22
CA ALA A 265 -10.84 -6.80 -17.56
C ALA A 265 -12.02 -7.47 -18.30
N ARG A 266 -12.09 -7.39 -19.64
CA ARG A 266 -13.13 -8.07 -20.42
C ARG A 266 -12.99 -9.60 -20.39
N PHE A 267 -11.77 -10.12 -20.21
CA PHE A 267 -11.55 -11.55 -20.00
C PHE A 267 -12.00 -12.01 -18.61
N LEU A 268 -11.75 -11.20 -17.58
CA LEU A 268 -12.22 -11.43 -16.21
C LEU A 268 -13.75 -11.45 -16.14
N GLU A 269 -14.45 -10.53 -16.82
CA GLU A 269 -15.91 -10.56 -16.95
C GLU A 269 -16.44 -11.84 -17.62
N TYR A 270 -15.72 -12.39 -18.60
CA TYR A 270 -16.08 -13.69 -19.18
C TYR A 270 -15.86 -14.83 -18.19
N CYS A 271 -14.77 -14.83 -17.43
CA CYS A 271 -14.52 -15.83 -16.39
C CYS A 271 -15.60 -15.77 -15.28
N ASP A 272 -16.05 -14.57 -14.90
CA ASP A 272 -17.19 -14.38 -14.00
C ASP A 272 -18.53 -14.87 -14.57
N SER A 273 -18.67 -14.95 -15.91
CA SER A 273 -19.84 -15.54 -16.57
C SER A 273 -19.83 -17.08 -16.56
N LEU A 274 -18.67 -17.70 -16.34
CA LEU A 274 -18.53 -19.15 -16.16
C LEU A 274 -18.68 -19.55 -14.68
N LEU A 275 -18.11 -18.76 -13.76
CA LEU A 275 -18.26 -18.91 -12.32
C LEU A 275 -18.53 -17.52 -11.71
N PRO A 276 -19.75 -17.26 -11.20
CA PRO A 276 -20.05 -16.00 -10.53
C PRO A 276 -19.05 -15.68 -9.41
N GLY A 277 -18.44 -14.49 -9.47
CA GLY A 277 -17.43 -14.04 -8.51
C GLY A 277 -16.06 -14.74 -8.68
N PHE A 278 -15.76 -15.34 -9.83
CA PHE A 278 -14.43 -15.84 -10.17
C PHE A 278 -13.33 -14.80 -9.88
N THR A 279 -13.49 -13.56 -10.35
CA THR A 279 -12.46 -12.52 -10.22
C THR A 279 -12.19 -12.19 -8.76
N VAL A 280 -13.24 -12.21 -7.94
CA VAL A 280 -13.19 -12.02 -6.48
C VAL A 280 -12.44 -13.17 -5.79
N LYS A 281 -12.80 -14.41 -6.15
CA LYS A 281 -12.15 -15.62 -5.64
C LYS A 281 -10.67 -15.68 -6.03
N LEU A 282 -10.33 -15.25 -7.25
CA LEU A 282 -8.95 -15.15 -7.71
C LEU A 282 -8.18 -14.10 -6.91
N ASN A 283 -8.73 -12.90 -6.69
CA ASN A 283 -8.14 -11.88 -5.81
C ASN A 283 -7.86 -12.44 -4.41
N LYS A 284 -8.86 -13.06 -3.76
CA LYS A 284 -8.70 -13.68 -2.42
C LYS A 284 -7.60 -14.75 -2.39
N LYS A 285 -7.48 -15.60 -3.43
CA LYS A 285 -6.40 -16.60 -3.54
C LYS A 285 -5.01 -15.98 -3.75
N MET A 286 -4.93 -14.79 -4.34
CA MET A 286 -3.67 -14.05 -4.54
C MET A 286 -3.16 -13.33 -3.29
N ARG A 287 -3.78 -13.50 -2.12
CA ARG A 287 -3.39 -12.83 -0.86
C ARG A 287 -1.91 -12.96 -0.50
N TYR A 288 -1.33 -14.15 -0.70
CA TYR A 288 0.05 -14.46 -0.29
C TYR A 288 1.00 -14.86 -1.44
N GLN A 289 0.47 -15.40 -2.54
CA GLN A 289 1.24 -15.80 -3.72
C GLN A 289 0.34 -15.91 -4.94
N TYR A 290 0.90 -15.78 -6.14
CA TYR A 290 0.22 -16.13 -7.39
C TYR A 290 0.58 -17.56 -7.84
N ASN A 291 -0.37 -18.26 -8.44
CA ASN A 291 -0.12 -19.54 -9.10
C ASN A 291 -1.05 -19.73 -10.31
N ASN A 292 -0.51 -20.21 -11.43
CA ASN A 292 -1.27 -20.55 -12.64
C ASN A 292 -2.37 -21.59 -12.36
N ALA A 293 -2.15 -22.50 -11.40
CA ALA A 293 -3.10 -23.53 -10.98
C ALA A 293 -4.43 -22.97 -10.45
N TYR A 294 -4.47 -21.73 -9.94
CA TYR A 294 -5.70 -21.15 -9.38
C TYR A 294 -6.86 -21.08 -10.37
N ARG A 295 -6.58 -20.99 -11.68
CA ARG A 295 -7.62 -21.07 -12.73
C ARG A 295 -8.16 -22.48 -12.91
N VAL A 296 -7.30 -23.49 -12.83
CA VAL A 296 -7.70 -24.91 -12.84
C VAL A 296 -8.53 -25.25 -11.60
N GLU A 297 -8.11 -24.75 -10.42
CA GLU A 297 -8.84 -24.95 -9.16
C GLU A 297 -10.23 -24.28 -9.14
N LEU A 298 -10.40 -23.13 -9.82
CA LEU A 298 -11.66 -22.37 -9.83
C LEU A 298 -12.59 -22.73 -10.99
N LEU A 299 -12.05 -22.99 -12.19
CA LEU A 299 -12.81 -23.19 -13.43
C LEU A 299 -12.59 -24.56 -14.10
N GLY A 300 -11.76 -25.42 -13.52
CA GLY A 300 -11.40 -26.73 -14.10
C GLY A 300 -10.48 -26.67 -15.31
N LYS A 301 -10.03 -25.47 -15.74
CA LYS A 301 -9.33 -25.25 -17.02
C LYS A 301 -8.08 -24.38 -16.88
N PRO A 302 -7.04 -24.62 -17.69
CA PRO A 302 -5.88 -23.73 -17.80
C PRO A 302 -6.26 -22.40 -18.49
N VAL A 303 -5.45 -21.37 -18.26
CA VAL A 303 -5.77 -20.01 -18.74
C VAL A 303 -5.82 -19.88 -20.26
N GLU A 304 -4.95 -20.59 -20.98
CA GLU A 304 -4.89 -20.52 -22.44
C GLU A 304 -6.11 -21.17 -23.12
N GLU A 305 -6.69 -22.20 -22.51
CA GLU A 305 -7.95 -22.80 -22.98
C GLU A 305 -9.10 -21.81 -22.78
N LEU A 306 -9.23 -21.23 -21.58
CA LEU A 306 -10.23 -20.20 -21.28
C LEU A 306 -10.10 -18.97 -22.20
N TRP A 307 -8.88 -18.55 -22.53
CA TRP A 307 -8.61 -17.47 -23.49
C TRP A 307 -9.03 -17.87 -24.91
N GLY A 308 -8.73 -19.09 -25.35
CA GLY A 308 -9.21 -19.63 -26.62
C GLY A 308 -10.74 -19.63 -26.73
N GLU A 309 -11.44 -20.10 -25.71
CA GLU A 309 -12.91 -20.10 -25.66
C GLU A 309 -13.50 -18.68 -25.64
N TYR A 310 -12.88 -17.76 -24.90
CA TYR A 310 -13.23 -16.34 -24.92
C TYR A 310 -13.09 -15.73 -26.33
N LYS A 311 -11.97 -15.99 -27.01
CA LYS A 311 -11.72 -15.48 -28.36
C LYS A 311 -12.65 -16.12 -29.39
N ALA A 312 -13.00 -17.41 -29.25
CA ALA A 312 -14.01 -18.06 -30.09
C ALA A 312 -15.41 -17.44 -29.91
N LYS A 313 -15.79 -17.09 -28.66
CA LYS A 313 -17.09 -16.52 -28.32
C LYS A 313 -17.27 -15.06 -28.78
N TYR A 314 -16.23 -14.24 -28.67
CA TYR A 314 -16.32 -12.77 -28.88
C TYR A 314 -15.45 -12.22 -30.00
N GLY A 315 -14.35 -12.89 -30.38
CA GLY A 315 -13.37 -12.36 -31.35
C GLY A 315 -13.86 -12.28 -32.80
N ASN A 316 -15.00 -12.92 -33.11
CA ASN A 316 -15.64 -12.93 -34.42
C ASN A 316 -16.89 -12.04 -34.51
N GLN A 317 -17.13 -11.15 -33.53
CA GLN A 317 -18.26 -10.22 -33.55
C GLN A 317 -17.82 -8.84 -34.11
N PRO A 318 -18.56 -8.25 -35.07
CA PRO A 318 -18.18 -7.00 -35.74
C PRO A 318 -18.17 -5.73 -34.84
#